data_AF-A0A923SWR7-F1
#
_entry.id   AF-A0A923SWR7-F1
#
_cell.length_a   1.000
_cell.length_b   1.000
_cell.length_c   1.000
_cell.angle_alpha   90.00
_cell.angle_beta   90.00
_cell.angle_gamma   90.00
#
_symmetry.space_group_name_H-M   'P 1'
#
loop_
_entity.id
_entity.type
_entity.pdbx_description
1 polymer ?
#
loop_
_entity_poly.entity_id
_entity_poly.type
_entity_poly.pdbx_seq_one_letter_code
_entity_poly.pdbx_strand_id
1 'polypeptide(L)'
;MAQKIKQIDDISIGENLRQLRESANMTQEQVAAQLQLRSLPTSRSAYSQMEAGTYNIRVSELKALVEIFHTDYNTLFNGLKYNK
;
A
#
# COMPACT_ATOMS: atom_id res chain seq x y z
N MET A 1 12.66 11.82 15.07
CA MET A 1 13.23 10.54 14.57
C MET A 1 12.13 9.81 13.81
N ALA A 2 12.40 9.29 12.61
CA ALA A 2 11.39 8.53 11.86
C ALA A 2 11.41 7.06 12.30
N GLN A 3 10.31 6.61 12.90
CA GLN A 3 10.12 5.21 13.30
C GLN A 3 9.57 4.41 12.10
N LYS A 4 10.11 3.20 11.89
CA LYS A 4 9.73 2.33 10.78
C LYS A 4 8.99 1.11 11.32
N ILE A 5 7.87 0.77 10.72
CA ILE A 5 7.19 -0.51 10.94
C ILE A 5 7.78 -1.49 9.93
N LYS A 6 8.39 -2.57 10.41
CA LYS A 6 8.92 -3.63 9.55
C LYS A 6 7.83 -4.67 9.29
N GLN A 7 7.63 -5.03 8.03
CA GLN A 7 6.89 -6.23 7.67
C GLN A 7 7.86 -7.41 7.82
N ILE A 8 7.57 -8.37 8.70
CA ILE A 8 8.38 -9.57 8.93
C ILE A 8 7.42 -10.74 8.73
N ASP A 9 7.64 -11.54 7.68
CA ASP A 9 7.14 -12.88 7.29
C ASP A 9 5.69 -13.33 7.58
N ASP A 10 4.89 -12.55 8.29
CA ASP A 10 3.55 -12.93 8.73
C ASP A 10 2.46 -12.37 7.79
N ILE A 11 2.71 -11.20 7.17
CA ILE A 11 1.68 -10.43 6.44
C ILE A 11 2.29 -9.67 5.26
N SER A 12 1.75 -9.93 4.07
CA SER A 12 2.10 -9.22 2.85
C SER A 12 1.10 -8.09 2.55
N ILE A 13 1.41 -6.87 2.99
CA ILE A 13 0.61 -5.68 2.62
C ILE A 13 0.65 -5.49 1.10
N GLY A 14 1.78 -5.85 0.47
CA GLY A 14 1.95 -5.73 -0.97
C GLY A 14 0.95 -6.56 -1.78
N GLU A 15 0.66 -7.79 -1.33
CA GLU A 15 -0.34 -8.64 -1.98
C GLU A 15 -1.75 -8.07 -1.84
N ASN A 16 -2.11 -7.58 -0.64
CA ASN A 16 -3.39 -6.93 -0.41
C ASN A 16 -3.56 -5.68 -1.29
N LEU A 17 -2.50 -4.87 -1.43
CA LEU A 17 -2.50 -3.70 -2.33
C LEU A 17 -2.70 -4.08 -3.79
N ARG A 18 -2.06 -5.17 -4.24
CA ARG A 18 -2.24 -5.68 -5.60
C ARG A 18 -3.68 -6.10 -5.85
N GLN A 19 -4.29 -6.84 -4.92
CA GLN A 19 -5.68 -7.27 -5.03
C GLN A 19 -6.64 -6.08 -5.07
N LEU A 20 -6.42 -5.08 -4.20
CA LEU A 20 -7.21 -3.85 -4.20
C LEU A 20 -7.08 -3.09 -5.52
N ARG A 21 -5.86 -2.94 -6.04
CA ARG A 21 -5.63 -2.29 -7.33
C ARG A 21 -6.36 -3.01 -8.48
N GLU A 22 -6.26 -4.34 -8.52
CA GLU A 22 -6.95 -5.17 -9.53
C GLU A 22 -8.48 -5.04 -9.40
N SER A 23 -9.02 -5.03 -8.17
CA SER A 23 -10.45 -4.81 -7.92
C SER A 23 -10.94 -3.41 -8.34
N ALA A 24 -10.06 -2.40 -8.23
CA ALA A 24 -10.32 -1.04 -8.69
C ALA A 24 -10.11 -0.86 -10.21
N ASN A 25 -9.71 -1.91 -10.94
CA ASN A 25 -9.37 -1.87 -12.37
C ASN A 25 -8.31 -0.80 -12.71
N MET A 26 -7.35 -0.59 -11.81
CA MET A 26 -6.29 0.41 -11.99
C MET A 26 -4.95 -0.24 -12.39
N THR A 27 -4.16 0.49 -13.17
CA THR A 27 -2.76 0.15 -13.40
C THR A 27 -1.87 0.69 -12.29
N GLN A 28 -0.68 0.12 -12.11
CA GLN A 28 0.31 0.64 -11.15
C GLN A 28 0.65 2.11 -11.41
N GLU A 29 0.64 2.52 -12.68
CA GLU A 29 0.94 3.89 -13.10
C GLU A 29 -0.20 4.84 -12.73
N GLN A 30 -1.45 4.42 -12.89
CA GLN A 30 -2.61 5.20 -12.45
C GLN A 30 -2.61 5.42 -10.93
N VAL A 31 -2.29 4.40 -10.14
CA VAL A 31 -2.19 4.54 -8.67
C VAL A 31 -1.03 5.47 -8.30
N ALA A 32 0.14 5.32 -8.92
CA ALA A 32 1.27 6.21 -8.70
C ALA A 32 0.94 7.67 -9.05
N ALA A 33 0.24 7.91 -10.16
CA ALA A 33 -0.23 9.25 -10.52
C ALA A 33 -1.21 9.81 -9.48
N GLN A 34 -2.14 9.00 -8.97
CA GLN A 34 -3.05 9.43 -7.90
C GLN A 34 -2.34 9.77 -6.58
N LEU A 35 -1.24 9.09 -6.26
CA LEU A 35 -0.39 9.44 -5.12
C LEU A 35 0.33 10.77 -5.35
N GLN A 36 0.86 11.00 -6.55
CA GLN A 36 1.51 12.26 -6.92
C GLN A 36 0.56 13.45 -6.83
N LEU A 37 -0.70 13.29 -7.25
CA LEU A 37 -1.74 14.32 -7.11
C LEU A 37 -2.01 14.70 -5.65
N ARG A 38 -1.73 13.80 -4.71
CA ARG A 38 -1.84 14.02 -3.25
C ARG A 38 -0.53 14.52 -2.63
N SER A 39 0.37 15.08 -3.45
CA SER A 39 1.70 15.55 -3.05
C SER A 39 2.60 14.46 -2.46
N LEU A 40 2.38 13.20 -2.84
CA LEU A 40 3.25 12.07 -2.48
C LEU A 40 4.10 11.69 -3.70
N PRO A 41 5.41 11.97 -3.70
CA PRO A 41 6.26 11.69 -4.86
C PRO A 41 6.54 10.20 -4.99
N THR A 42 5.56 9.46 -5.51
CA THR A 42 5.63 8.01 -5.73
C THR A 42 5.70 7.74 -7.22
N SER A 43 6.72 7.01 -7.68
CA SER A 43 6.82 6.55 -9.06
C SER A 43 6.09 5.22 -9.26
N ARG A 44 5.80 4.86 -10.52
CA ARG A 44 5.29 3.51 -10.86
C ARG A 44 6.20 2.40 -10.31
N SER A 45 7.52 2.58 -10.40
CA SER A 45 8.49 1.60 -9.89
C SER A 45 8.48 1.50 -8.36
N ALA A 46 8.30 2.62 -7.65
CA ALA A 46 8.14 2.61 -6.19
C ALA A 46 6.86 1.88 -5.79
N TYR A 47 5.73 2.19 -6.44
CA TYR A 47 4.48 1.50 -6.20
C TYR A 47 4.56 0.00 -6.52
N SER A 48 5.24 -0.39 -7.60
CA SER A 48 5.51 -1.80 -7.90
C SER A 48 6.33 -2.50 -6.81
N GLN A 49 7.26 -1.80 -6.15
CA GLN A 49 8.01 -2.35 -5.02
C GLN A 49 7.15 -2.44 -3.75
N MET A 50 6.15 -1.57 -3.59
CA MET A 50 5.15 -1.70 -2.52
C MET A 50 4.36 -3.00 -2.68
N GLU A 51 3.88 -3.29 -3.90
CA GLU A 51 3.16 -4.55 -4.19
C GLU A 51 4.07 -5.78 -4.03
N ALA A 52 5.37 -5.65 -4.32
CA ALA A 52 6.33 -6.73 -4.13
C ALA A 52 6.83 -6.88 -2.68
N GLY A 53 6.40 -6.02 -1.75
CA GLY A 53 6.84 -6.06 -0.34
C GLY A 53 8.28 -5.61 -0.10
N THR A 54 8.98 -5.09 -1.12
CA THR A 54 10.37 -4.63 -1.02
C THR A 54 10.50 -3.13 -0.70
N TYR A 55 9.37 -2.42 -0.68
CA TYR A 55 9.29 -1.01 -0.31
C TYR A 55 8.72 -0.79 1.09
N ASN A 56 9.28 0.16 1.84
CA ASN A 56 8.72 0.60 3.11
C ASN A 56 7.67 1.69 2.89
N ILE A 57 6.39 1.32 2.96
CA ILE A 57 5.25 2.21 2.76
C ILE A 57 5.17 3.22 3.92
N ARG A 58 5.18 4.52 3.62
CA ARG A 58 4.99 5.57 4.64
C ARG A 58 3.52 5.64 5.08
N VAL A 59 3.28 6.10 6.30
CA VAL A 59 1.91 6.29 6.84
C VAL A 59 1.08 7.23 5.95
N SER A 60 1.69 8.26 5.37
CA SER A 60 1.03 9.18 4.44
C SER A 60 0.60 8.50 3.14
N GLU A 61 1.44 7.60 2.60
CA GLU A 61 1.11 6.77 1.44
C GLU A 61 -0.01 5.80 1.77
N LEU A 62 0.06 5.18 2.96
CA LEU A 62 -0.97 4.26 3.43
C LEU A 62 -2.34 4.94 3.56
N LYS A 63 -2.38 6.15 4.15
CA LYS A 63 -3.60 6.98 4.20
C LYS A 63 -4.14 7.28 2.80
N ALA A 64 -3.27 7.67 1.87
CA ALA A 64 -3.69 7.98 0.51
C ALA A 64 -4.20 6.74 -0.25
N LEU A 65 -3.61 5.57 -0.04
CA LEU A 65 -4.04 4.32 -0.67
C LEU A 65 -5.43 3.89 -0.18
N VAL A 66 -5.72 4.07 1.12
CA VAL A 66 -7.07 3.84 1.68
C VAL A 66 -8.10 4.75 0.99
N GLU A 67 -7.76 6.01 0.77
CA GLU A 67 -8.61 6.97 0.08
C GLU A 67 -8.81 6.64 -1.41
N ILE A 68 -7.72 6.30 -2.12
CA ILE A 68 -7.73 5.96 -3.55
C ILE A 68 -8.58 4.72 -3.84
N PHE A 69 -8.46 3.70 -2.99
CA PHE A 69 -9.18 2.44 -3.17
C PHE A 69 -10.53 2.41 -2.45
N HIS A 70 -10.95 3.51 -1.81
CA HIS A 70 -12.19 3.60 -1.03
C HIS A 70 -12.37 2.40 -0.08
N THR A 71 -11.29 2.04 0.62
CA THR A 71 -11.23 0.85 1.46
C THR A 71 -10.96 1.22 2.93
N ASP A 72 -10.74 0.24 3.78
CA ASP A 72 -10.34 0.43 5.18
C ASP A 72 -8.91 -0.07 5.43
N TYR A 73 -8.29 0.42 6.51
CA TYR A 73 -6.98 -0.03 6.94
C TYR A 73 -6.93 -1.55 7.17
N ASN A 74 -7.99 -2.14 7.73
CA ASN A 74 -8.05 -3.57 7.99
C ASN A 74 -7.91 -4.41 6.70
N THR A 75 -8.34 -3.88 5.56
CA THR A 75 -8.21 -4.56 4.27
C THR A 75 -6.75 -4.56 3.78
N LEU A 76 -6.01 -3.47 4.02
CA LEU A 76 -4.58 -3.39 3.71
C LEU A 76 -3.75 -4.35 4.56
N PHE A 77 -4.15 -4.53 5.81
CA PHE A 77 -3.51 -5.46 6.72
C PHE A 77 -4.28 -6.78 6.88
N ASN A 78 -5.05 -7.17 5.87
CA ASN A 78 -5.76 -8.45 5.89
C ASN A 78 -4.76 -9.58 6.11
N GLY A 79 -5.03 -10.45 7.09
CA GLY A 79 -4.08 -11.43 7.60
C GLY A 79 -3.46 -11.08 8.97
N LEU A 80 -3.62 -9.84 9.47
CA LEU A 80 -3.33 -9.48 10.87
C LEU A 80 -4.30 -10.20 11.78
N LYS A 81 -3.96 -11.42 12.19
CA LYS A 81 -4.66 -12.15 13.25
C LYS A 81 -3.86 -12.07 14.53
N TYR A 82 -4.47 -11.53 15.56
CA TYR A 82 -3.94 -11.67 16.91
C TYR A 82 -4.29 -13.09 17.39
N ASN A 83 -3.35 -14.03 17.20
CA ASN A 83 -3.48 -15.35 17.83
C ASN A 83 -3.25 -15.15 19.33
N LYS A 84 -4.29 -15.38 20.13
CA LYS A 84 -4.26 -15.30 21.58
C LYS A 84 -3.80 -16.61 22.18
#